data_AF-A0A7K2XFJ8-F1
#
_entry.id   AF-A0A7K2XFJ8-F1
#
_cell.length_a   1.000
_cell.length_b   1.000
_cell.length_c   1.000
_cell.angle_alpha   90.00
_cell.angle_beta   90.00
_cell.angle_gamma   90.00
#
_symmetry.space_group_name_H-M   'P 1'
#
loop_
_entity.id
_entity.type
_entity.pdbx_description
1 polymer ?
#
loop_
_entity_poly.entity_id
_entity_poly.type
_entity_poly.pdbx_seq_one_letter_code
_entity_poly.pdbx_strand_id
1 'polypeptide(L)'
;VGLTEALPGNARVALFCHSYGSVLCGAAAPRLPARVTDVAVSGSPGMRVERAADLATTARIWAMRDADDWIADVPHLEVGGIGHGADPVAPEFGARLLSAGGAVGHSGYFAPGTVSLGNFAAIGVGAYPHLVCARADSACHDGISGTEGSRRA
;
A
#
# COMPACT_ATOMS: atom_id res chain seq x y z
N VAL A 1 2.91 -11.49 -12.14
CA VAL A 1 3.27 -12.44 -11.05
C VAL A 1 4.70 -12.96 -11.19
N GLY A 2 5.15 -13.34 -12.40
CA GLY A 2 6.48 -13.93 -12.63
C GLY A 2 7.69 -13.17 -12.05
N LEU A 3 7.66 -11.83 -11.94
CA LEU A 3 8.76 -11.08 -11.29
C LEU A 3 8.98 -11.50 -9.83
N THR A 4 7.90 -11.83 -9.10
CA THR A 4 8.02 -12.30 -7.71
C THR A 4 8.63 -13.69 -7.59
N GLU A 5 8.64 -14.49 -8.66
CA GLU A 5 9.19 -15.86 -8.71
C GLU A 5 10.71 -15.86 -8.87
N ALA A 6 11.28 -14.75 -9.36
CA ALA A 6 12.72 -14.57 -9.43
C ALA A 6 13.38 -14.23 -8.08
N LEU A 7 12.58 -13.96 -7.04
CA LEU A 7 13.06 -13.67 -5.69
C LEU A 7 13.34 -14.96 -4.90
N PRO A 8 14.25 -14.95 -3.90
CA PRO A 8 14.53 -16.11 -3.07
C PRO A 8 13.26 -16.76 -2.51
N GLY A 9 13.14 -18.08 -2.66
CA GLY A 9 11.84 -18.76 -2.65
C GLY A 9 11.01 -18.64 -1.36
N ASN A 10 11.65 -18.48 -0.20
CA ASN A 10 10.99 -18.33 1.10
C ASN A 10 10.98 -16.89 1.64
N ALA A 11 11.47 -15.91 0.87
CA ALA A 11 11.44 -14.52 1.28
C ALA A 11 9.98 -14.01 1.28
N ARG A 12 9.61 -13.26 2.32
CA ARG A 12 8.40 -12.43 2.28
C ARG A 12 8.60 -11.32 1.25
N VAL A 13 7.56 -11.03 0.49
CA VAL A 13 7.57 -10.03 -0.58
C VAL A 13 6.57 -8.93 -0.24
N ALA A 14 7.03 -7.69 -0.31
CA ALA A 14 6.18 -6.50 -0.30
C ALA A 14 6.17 -5.88 -1.71
N LEU A 15 4.99 -5.52 -2.20
CA LEU A 15 4.84 -4.77 -3.45
C LEU A 15 4.62 -3.29 -3.15
N PHE A 16 5.34 -2.43 -3.85
CA PHE A 16 5.18 -0.97 -3.77
C PHE A 16 4.69 -0.47 -5.12
N CYS A 17 3.49 0.10 -5.14
CA CYS A 17 2.74 0.36 -6.35
C CYS A 17 2.27 1.82 -6.38
N HIS A 18 2.98 2.65 -7.13
CA HIS A 18 2.74 4.08 -7.20
C HIS A 18 1.88 4.45 -8.41
N SER A 19 1.00 5.45 -8.27
CA SER A 19 0.18 5.96 -9.37
C SER A 19 -0.60 4.84 -10.04
N TYR A 20 -0.63 4.78 -11.37
CA TYR A 20 -1.22 3.69 -12.15
C TYR A 20 -0.67 2.29 -11.80
N GLY A 21 0.52 2.20 -11.20
CA GLY A 21 1.04 0.94 -10.66
C GLY A 21 0.11 0.31 -9.62
N SER A 22 -0.64 1.11 -8.86
CA SER A 22 -1.65 0.62 -7.91
C SER A 22 -2.80 -0.14 -8.60
N VAL A 23 -3.24 0.32 -9.77
CA VAL A 23 -4.23 -0.36 -10.62
C VAL A 23 -3.69 -1.71 -11.09
N LEU A 24 -2.41 -1.76 -11.49
CA LEU A 24 -1.76 -3.01 -11.91
C LEU A 24 -1.63 -4.00 -10.74
N CYS A 25 -1.30 -3.52 -9.55
CA CYS A 25 -1.22 -4.36 -8.36
C CYS A 25 -2.60 -4.87 -7.95
N GLY A 26 -3.66 -4.06 -8.04
CA GLY A 26 -5.05 -4.48 -7.86
C GLY A 26 -5.46 -5.58 -8.85
N ALA A 27 -5.23 -5.37 -10.15
CA ALA A 27 -5.52 -6.35 -11.19
C ALA A 27 -4.67 -7.65 -11.10
N ALA A 28 -3.52 -7.59 -10.41
CA ALA A 28 -2.68 -8.74 -10.15
C ALA A 28 -3.05 -9.48 -8.85
N ALA A 29 -3.75 -8.81 -7.92
CA ALA A 29 -3.97 -9.28 -6.55
C ALA A 29 -4.50 -10.72 -6.44
N PRO A 30 -5.51 -11.15 -7.23
CA PRO A 30 -6.04 -12.52 -7.17
C PRO A 30 -5.04 -13.61 -7.57
N ARG A 31 -3.94 -13.24 -8.22
CA ARG A 31 -2.90 -14.16 -8.73
C ARG A 31 -1.58 -14.02 -7.98
N LEU A 32 -1.51 -13.20 -6.93
CA LEU A 32 -0.29 -13.06 -6.15
C LEU A 32 -0.03 -14.34 -5.34
N PRO A 33 1.23 -14.81 -5.26
CA PRO A 33 1.57 -15.95 -4.43
C PRO A 33 1.46 -15.58 -2.96
N ALA A 34 1.19 -16.56 -2.10
CA ALA A 34 1.02 -16.35 -0.65
C ALA A 34 2.22 -15.70 0.06
N ARG A 35 3.42 -15.73 -0.55
CA ARG A 35 4.62 -15.04 -0.04
C ARG A 35 4.56 -13.52 -0.20
N VAL A 36 3.66 -12.99 -1.02
CA VAL A 36 3.37 -11.55 -1.06
C VAL A 36 2.47 -11.24 0.13
N THR A 37 3.05 -10.65 1.17
CA THR A 37 2.35 -10.40 2.43
C THR A 37 1.85 -8.99 2.57
N ASP A 38 2.35 -8.06 1.74
CA ASP A 38 2.08 -6.64 1.82
C ASP A 38 2.00 -6.04 0.41
N VAL A 39 0.97 -5.22 0.18
CA VAL A 39 0.81 -4.38 -1.02
C VAL A 39 0.60 -2.96 -0.53
N ALA A 40 1.57 -2.09 -0.81
CA ALA A 40 1.53 -0.68 -0.46
C ALA A 40 1.30 0.17 -1.72
N VAL A 41 0.22 0.95 -1.72
CA VAL A 41 -0.12 1.86 -2.80
C VAL A 41 0.09 3.31 -2.38
N SER A 42 0.56 4.14 -3.31
CA SER A 42 0.75 5.58 -3.09
C SER A 42 0.36 6.40 -4.30
N GLY A 43 -0.25 7.57 -4.06
CA GLY A 43 -0.77 8.42 -5.14
C GLY A 43 -1.72 7.64 -6.06
N SER A 44 -2.56 6.77 -5.49
CA SER A 44 -3.36 5.83 -6.27
C SER A 44 -4.61 6.50 -6.85
N PRO A 45 -4.92 6.27 -8.14
CA PRO A 45 -6.25 6.58 -8.66
C PRO A 45 -7.29 5.49 -8.34
N GLY A 46 -6.88 4.33 -7.84
CA GLY A 46 -7.74 3.17 -7.54
C GLY A 46 -7.05 1.81 -7.75
N MET A 47 -7.74 0.72 -7.39
CA MET A 47 -7.25 -0.66 -7.48
C MET A 47 -8.18 -1.64 -8.24
N ARG A 48 -9.12 -1.13 -9.05
CA ARG A 48 -10.13 -1.89 -9.83
C ARG A 48 -11.15 -2.66 -8.98
N VAL A 49 -11.34 -2.23 -7.74
CA VAL A 49 -12.32 -2.78 -6.81
C VAL A 49 -12.86 -1.66 -5.93
N GLU A 50 -14.03 -1.89 -5.32
CA GLU A 50 -14.65 -0.95 -4.39
C GLU A 50 -14.12 -1.08 -2.96
N ARG A 51 -13.65 -2.28 -2.56
CA ARG A 51 -13.12 -2.54 -1.22
C ARG A 51 -11.87 -3.42 -1.31
N ALA A 52 -10.96 -3.24 -0.36
CA ALA A 52 -9.75 -4.05 -0.20
C ALA A 52 -10.08 -5.55 -0.06
N ALA A 53 -11.20 -5.90 0.59
CA ALA A 53 -11.67 -7.28 0.72
C ALA A 53 -12.00 -7.95 -0.63
N ASP A 54 -12.31 -7.17 -1.66
CA ASP A 54 -12.68 -7.67 -3.00
C ASP A 54 -11.44 -7.95 -3.88
N LEU A 55 -10.21 -7.65 -3.40
CA LEU A 55 -8.95 -7.93 -4.11
C LEU A 55 -8.59 -9.43 -4.18
N ALA A 56 -9.32 -10.29 -3.46
CA ALA A 56 -9.09 -11.73 -3.40
C ALA A 56 -7.63 -12.11 -3.07
N THR A 57 -7.01 -11.37 -2.14
CA THR A 57 -5.65 -11.59 -1.65
C THR A 57 -5.61 -11.64 -0.12
N THR A 58 -4.63 -12.36 0.42
CA THR A 58 -4.34 -12.37 1.87
C THR A 58 -3.33 -11.30 2.27
N ALA A 59 -2.77 -10.56 1.31
CA ALA A 59 -1.81 -9.50 1.60
C ALA A 59 -2.47 -8.35 2.37
N ARG A 60 -1.72 -7.74 3.30
CA ARG A 60 -2.13 -6.48 3.91
C ARG A 60 -2.10 -5.38 2.86
N ILE A 61 -3.19 -4.61 2.80
CA ILE A 61 -3.31 -3.47 1.88
C ILE A 61 -3.02 -2.19 2.64
N TRP A 62 -2.00 -1.47 2.19
CA TRP A 62 -1.56 -0.20 2.76
C TRP A 62 -1.78 0.90 1.73
N ALA A 63 -2.29 2.05 2.16
CA ALA A 63 -2.51 3.19 1.28
C ALA A 63 -2.01 4.48 1.92
N MET A 64 -1.43 5.36 1.10
CA MET A 64 -1.04 6.70 1.50
C MET A 64 -1.24 7.67 0.34
N ARG A 65 -1.63 8.90 0.66
CA ARG A 65 -1.71 10.01 -0.29
C ARG A 65 -1.10 11.25 0.35
N ASP A 66 -0.22 11.91 -0.39
CA ASP A 66 0.30 13.23 -0.04
C ASP A 66 -0.83 14.27 -0.14
N ALA A 67 -0.80 15.27 0.73
CA ALA A 67 -1.87 16.26 0.82
C ALA A 67 -2.01 17.12 -0.46
N ASP A 68 -0.90 17.33 -1.17
CA ASP A 68 -0.83 18.14 -2.38
C ASP A 68 -0.81 17.29 -3.67
N ASP A 69 -1.14 16.00 -3.57
CA ASP A 69 -1.21 15.12 -4.74
C ASP A 69 -2.49 15.36 -5.55
N TRP A 70 -2.32 15.90 -6.77
CA TRP A 70 -3.40 16.16 -7.75
C TRP A 70 -4.26 14.93 -8.06
N ILE A 71 -3.79 13.71 -7.78
CA ILE A 71 -4.58 12.50 -7.99
C ILE A 71 -5.90 12.49 -7.20
N ALA A 72 -5.99 13.27 -6.11
CA ALA A 72 -7.21 13.46 -5.34
C ALA A 72 -8.35 14.07 -6.17
N ASP A 73 -8.03 14.80 -7.24
CA ASP A 73 -8.99 15.46 -8.13
C ASP A 73 -9.42 14.57 -9.31
N VAL A 74 -8.86 13.37 -9.43
CA VAL A 74 -9.28 12.40 -10.46
C VAL A 74 -10.52 11.65 -9.96
N PRO A 75 -11.60 11.57 -10.75
CA PRO A 75 -12.80 10.83 -10.35
C PRO A 75 -12.51 9.36 -10.03
N HIS A 76 -12.58 8.99 -8.76
CA HIS A 76 -12.40 7.63 -8.24
C HIS A 76 -13.67 6.78 -8.37
N LEU A 77 -14.13 6.56 -9.60
CA LEU A 77 -15.36 5.82 -9.88
C LEU A 77 -15.11 4.79 -10.97
N GLU A 78 -15.75 3.63 -10.88
CA GLU A 78 -15.93 2.69 -11.99
C GLU A 78 -17.38 2.71 -12.46
N VAL A 79 -17.62 3.11 -13.72
CA VAL A 79 -18.93 3.07 -14.36
C VAL A 79 -18.82 2.30 -15.67
N GLY A 80 -19.49 1.15 -15.77
CA GLY A 80 -19.47 0.32 -16.99
C GLY A 80 -18.08 -0.18 -17.40
N GLY A 81 -17.17 -0.42 -16.44
CA GLY A 81 -15.79 -0.86 -16.67
C GLY A 81 -14.80 0.27 -16.99
N ILE A 82 -15.26 1.52 -16.98
CA ILE A 82 -14.44 2.73 -17.16
C ILE A 82 -14.18 3.33 -15.78
N GLY A 83 -12.92 3.30 -15.36
CA GLY A 83 -12.53 3.75 -14.02
C GLY A 83 -11.44 2.90 -13.38
N HIS A 84 -11.06 3.29 -12.18
CA HIS A 84 -10.05 2.58 -11.39
C HIS A 84 -10.60 2.07 -10.04
N GLY A 85 -11.91 2.10 -9.85
CA GLY A 85 -12.58 1.74 -8.58
C GLY A 85 -12.46 2.85 -7.54
N ALA A 86 -12.78 2.52 -6.29
CA ALA A 86 -12.74 3.44 -5.17
C ALA A 86 -11.31 3.89 -4.81
N ASP A 87 -11.23 5.07 -4.20
CA ASP A 87 -10.01 5.66 -3.67
C ASP A 87 -9.44 4.79 -2.52
N PRO A 88 -8.20 4.27 -2.62
CA PRO A 88 -7.65 3.42 -1.57
C PRO A 88 -7.41 4.12 -0.23
N VAL A 89 -7.42 5.46 -0.18
CA VAL A 89 -7.36 6.18 1.10
C VAL A 89 -8.74 6.52 1.67
N ALA A 90 -9.83 6.20 0.96
CA ALA A 90 -11.18 6.33 1.50
C ALA A 90 -11.41 5.31 2.64
N PRO A 91 -12.01 5.70 3.78
CA PRO A 91 -12.31 4.77 4.86
C PRO A 91 -13.10 3.52 4.43
N GLU A 92 -14.03 3.69 3.50
CA GLU A 92 -14.93 2.65 3.00
C GLU A 92 -14.18 1.58 2.18
N PHE A 93 -13.03 1.93 1.59
CA PHE A 93 -12.18 0.98 0.88
C PHE A 93 -11.56 -0.04 1.83
N GLY A 94 -11.24 0.35 3.07
CA GLY A 94 -10.74 -0.56 4.11
C GLY A 94 -9.25 -0.89 4.02
N ALA A 95 -8.42 -0.04 3.39
CA ALA A 95 -6.96 -0.15 3.49
C ALA A 95 -6.43 0.42 4.82
N ARG A 96 -5.22 0.01 5.19
CA ARG A 96 -4.48 0.57 6.32
C ARG A 96 -3.82 1.88 5.90
N LEU A 97 -4.23 2.99 6.51
CA LEU A 97 -3.80 4.32 6.08
C LEU A 97 -2.50 4.75 6.75
N LEU A 98 -1.49 5.05 5.93
CA LEU A 98 -0.16 5.48 6.36
C LEU A 98 0.08 6.94 5.98
N SER A 99 0.89 7.62 6.79
CA SER A 99 1.30 8.99 6.52
C SER A 99 2.24 9.06 5.31
N ALA A 100 2.00 10.04 4.45
CA ALA A 100 2.92 10.46 3.39
C ALA A 100 3.67 11.76 3.74
N GLY A 101 3.73 12.12 5.02
CA GLY A 101 4.30 13.41 5.47
C GLY A 101 5.67 13.71 4.88
N GLY A 102 5.82 14.94 4.37
CA GLY A 102 7.05 15.42 3.72
C GLY A 102 7.21 15.01 2.26
N ALA A 103 6.37 14.10 1.73
CA ALA A 103 6.23 13.98 0.29
C ALA A 103 5.70 15.30 -0.29
N VAL A 104 5.99 15.56 -1.56
CA VAL A 104 5.52 16.76 -2.27
C VAL A 104 4.99 16.34 -3.62
N GLY A 105 3.67 16.45 -3.76
CA GLY A 105 2.95 16.11 -4.97
C GLY A 105 3.10 14.65 -5.36
N HIS A 106 2.65 14.34 -6.57
CA HIS A 106 2.50 12.96 -7.04
C HIS A 106 3.82 12.17 -7.06
N SER A 107 4.94 12.79 -7.44
CA SER A 107 6.21 12.09 -7.58
C SER A 107 7.00 11.97 -6.27
N GLY A 108 6.52 12.55 -5.16
CA GLY A 108 7.31 12.78 -3.95
C GLY A 108 7.49 11.59 -3.01
N TYR A 109 6.69 10.52 -3.15
CA TYR A 109 6.59 9.47 -2.13
C TYR A 109 7.88 8.70 -1.82
N PHE A 110 8.83 8.66 -2.75
CA PHE A 110 10.12 7.97 -2.60
C PHE A 110 11.29 8.93 -2.31
N ALA A 111 11.01 10.22 -2.11
CA ALA A 111 12.06 11.18 -1.81
C ALA A 111 12.71 10.89 -0.44
N PRO A 112 14.04 11.05 -0.30
CA PRO A 112 14.72 10.92 0.98
C PRO A 112 14.15 11.86 2.05
N GLY A 113 14.07 11.39 3.29
CA GLY A 113 13.58 12.17 4.44
C GLY A 113 12.05 12.23 4.57
N THR A 114 11.30 11.64 3.64
CA THR A 114 9.84 11.56 3.72
C THR A 114 9.39 10.44 4.67
N VAL A 115 8.25 10.66 5.33
CA VAL A 115 7.57 9.65 6.14
C VAL A 115 7.07 8.51 5.26
N SER A 116 6.65 8.78 4.01
CA SER A 116 6.27 7.75 3.05
C SER A 116 7.41 6.77 2.77
N LEU A 117 8.63 7.26 2.51
CA LEU A 117 9.79 6.39 2.29
C LEU A 117 10.14 5.59 3.56
N GLY A 118 10.08 6.21 4.73
CA GLY A 118 10.27 5.52 6.02
C GLY A 118 9.27 4.39 6.23
N ASN A 119 7.99 4.64 5.93
CA ASN A 119 6.93 3.64 5.97
C ASN A 119 7.17 2.49 4.97
N PHE A 120 7.59 2.79 3.72
CA PHE A 120 7.92 1.75 2.75
C PHE A 120 9.08 0.86 3.21
N ALA A 121 10.13 1.47 3.76
CA ALA A 121 11.26 0.73 4.31
C ALA A 121 10.82 -0.17 5.47
N ALA A 122 10.00 0.35 6.40
CA ALA A 122 9.47 -0.41 7.53
C ALA A 122 8.62 -1.61 7.06
N ILE A 123 7.76 -1.45 6.06
CA ILE A 123 7.01 -2.56 5.45
C ILE A 123 7.98 -3.59 4.85
N GLY A 124 8.96 -3.14 4.05
CA GLY A 124 9.90 -3.99 3.34
C GLY A 124 10.72 -4.90 4.25
N VAL A 125 11.05 -4.43 5.46
CA VAL A 125 11.78 -5.23 6.47
C VAL A 125 10.87 -5.84 7.53
N GLY A 126 9.55 -5.59 7.49
CA GLY A 126 8.58 -6.06 8.46
C GLY A 126 8.68 -5.40 9.84
N ALA A 127 9.24 -4.19 9.91
CA ALA A 127 9.34 -3.38 11.13
C ALA A 127 8.03 -2.60 11.40
N TYR A 128 6.90 -3.29 11.40
CA TYR A 128 5.57 -2.68 11.50
C TYR A 128 5.37 -1.73 12.70
N PRO A 129 5.95 -1.96 13.89
CA PRO A 129 5.84 -1.02 15.01
C PRO A 129 6.38 0.39 14.72
N HIS A 130 7.22 0.55 13.69
CA HIS A 130 7.77 1.85 13.28
C HIS A 130 6.90 2.59 12.25
N LEU A 131 5.75 2.03 11.86
CA LEU A 131 4.86 2.68 10.91
C LEU A 131 4.18 3.91 11.52
N VAL A 132 4.10 4.97 10.72
CA VAL A 132 3.39 6.20 11.04
C VAL A 132 2.06 6.20 10.30
N CYS A 133 0.95 6.10 11.05
CA CYS A 133 -0.40 6.13 10.49
C CYS A 133 -0.74 7.53 9.92
N ALA A 134 -1.67 7.58 8.96
CA ALA A 134 -2.12 8.84 8.35
C ALA A 134 -2.86 9.75 9.35
N ARG A 135 -3.54 9.14 10.32
CA ARG A 135 -4.20 9.83 11.43
C ARG A 135 -3.42 9.59 12.72
N ALA A 136 -3.68 10.42 13.72
CA ALA A 136 -3.09 10.25 15.05
C ALA A 136 -3.60 8.98 15.76
N ASP A 137 -4.70 8.39 15.29
CA ASP A 137 -5.11 7.06 15.70
C ASP A 137 -4.13 6.00 15.19
N SER A 138 -3.88 4.96 15.99
CA SER A 138 -3.01 3.85 15.62
C SER A 138 -3.72 2.81 14.75
N ALA A 139 -4.83 3.16 14.08
CA ALA A 139 -5.70 2.21 13.38
C ALA A 139 -4.98 1.43 12.27
N CYS A 140 -3.91 2.01 11.69
CA CYS A 140 -3.10 1.30 10.70
C CYS A 140 -2.38 0.05 11.26
N HIS A 141 -2.23 -0.03 12.59
CA HIS A 141 -1.61 -1.16 13.30
C HIS A 141 -2.58 -2.29 13.67
N ASP A 142 -3.89 -2.10 13.51
CA ASP A 142 -4.90 -3.05 14.00
C ASP A 142 -4.73 -4.45 13.43
N GLY A 143 -4.69 -5.50 14.26
CA GLY A 143 -4.48 -6.87 13.78
C GLY A 143 -3.07 -7.18 13.28
N ILE A 144 -2.08 -6.32 13.56
CA ILE A 144 -0.66 -6.63 13.38
C ILE A 144 -0.10 -7.10 14.72
N SER A 145 0.06 -8.41 14.85
CA SER A 145 0.82 -9.01 15.94
C SER A 145 2.07 -9.66 15.36
N GLY A 146 3.23 -9.08 15.68
CA GLY A 146 4.54 -9.58 15.29
C GLY A 146 5.57 -9.23 16.36
N THR A 147 6.08 -10.26 17.01
CA THR A 147 7.17 -10.22 18.00
C THR A 147 8.40 -9.50 17.45
N GLU A 148 9.10 -8.76 18.32
CA GLU A 148 10.48 -8.31 18.11
C GLU A 148 11.29 -9.45 17.47
N GLY A 149 11.54 -9.34 16.17
CA GLY A 149 12.41 -10.26 15.45
C GLY A 149 13.83 -9.97 15.88
N SER A 150 14.27 -10.61 16.96
CA SER A 150 15.65 -10.95 17.29
C SER A 150 16.68 -9.89 16.89
N ARG A 151 16.96 -8.94 17.81
CA ARG A 151 18.32 -8.39 17.90
C ARG A 151 19.26 -9.58 18.03
N ARG A 152 19.94 -9.97 16.95
CA ARG A 152 21.14 -10.80 17.09
C ARG A 152 22.28 -9.87 17.45
N ALA A 153 22.89 -10.20 18.59
CA ALA A 153 24.20 -9.75 19.04
C ALA A 153 25.29 -10.05 18.00
#